data_AF-A0A9D5RCZ1-F1
#
_entry.id   AF-A0A9D5RCZ1-F1
#
_cell.length_a   1.000
_cell.length_b   1.000
_cell.length_c   1.000
_cell.angle_alpha   90.00
_cell.angle_beta   90.00
_cell.angle_gamma   90.00
#
_symmetry.space_group_name_H-M   'P 1'
#
loop_
_entity.id
_entity.type
_entity.pdbx_description
1 polymer ?
#
loop_
_entity_poly.entity_id
_entity_poly.type
_entity_poly.pdbx_seq_one_letter_code
_entity_poly.pdbx_strand_id
1 'polypeptide(L)'
;MALWTEAGFHHIIGRTERKSGTDMKGVPDGLSGNWAMKKKLTAWVLAIMIICCTTVAFPEAASPAEKTQHKIEPITLTVYISTLEANLDMVFYLMDGVTDLLWVDLDSACGLLSGLGQVWRNDKGFELSYAAEGKTITLTRENSFHMTFDFEENRISCLDYNMFLHDSTDTSALDLLYMKGYNAAGEAELFQRNQNATFDRLGSDVEFCLSDYSIEMVFQDGCGYIPLQTLGDLILTPAFGLNTFYNGKAVFIANASLFGNETEGYTPLGEYYYSAEPCERSEALAEFGYNELCLALDCLYGLWEIHEIDSFSNLFWQLGSVTPLKDRNASEADKALSFFINCYLDDLHSGFNDRSWMNAEKTVPAYFGTMYNKYLLHLQEYSNIRNRILGEVPVYTEVGNTAYITFDSFDVTQEGGAYYDSLKNGTLPNDTIGEIIRAHAAIYREGSPIENVVIDLSNNGGGHVDAALFLLGWVLGDAPFCVKDTFTGALSTASYRADTNLDRVFDERDVLTDKRLFCLISPVSFSCGNLVPAVFKYSQQVTLLGRTSGGGSCTILPMSTAWGTMFQISSQRRMSFFKNGSFYDIDQGVDPDIYLTKIENFYDREKLTEYINNLF
;
A
#
# COMPACT_ATOMS: atom_id res chain seq x y z
N MET A 1 -4.49 18.15 4.83
CA MET A 1 -4.34 16.98 3.92
C MET A 1 -5.74 16.45 3.63
N ALA A 2 -6.19 16.34 2.37
CA ALA A 2 -7.54 15.82 2.05
C ALA A 2 -7.43 14.31 1.77
N LEU A 3 -7.98 13.48 2.66
CA LEU A 3 -7.99 12.01 2.55
C LEU A 3 -9.40 11.48 2.30
N TRP A 4 -9.42 10.39 1.52
CA TRP A 4 -10.52 9.72 0.85
C TRP A 4 -11.25 8.70 1.73
N THR A 5 -12.57 8.50 1.54
CA THR A 5 -13.37 7.46 2.21
C THR A 5 -14.43 6.81 1.31
N GLU A 6 -14.47 5.47 1.41
CA GLU A 6 -15.60 4.50 1.43
C GLU A 6 -16.60 4.30 0.26
N ALA A 7 -16.85 3.02 -0.07
CA ALA A 7 -18.20 2.45 -0.34
C ALA A 7 -18.22 0.91 -0.15
N GLY A 8 -19.40 0.26 -0.20
CA GLY A 8 -19.60 -1.14 0.21
C GLY A 8 -20.75 -1.95 -0.43
N PHE A 9 -20.67 -3.28 -0.21
CA PHE A 9 -21.66 -4.36 0.00
C PHE A 9 -23.03 -4.53 -0.74
N HIS A 10 -23.23 -5.70 -1.41
CA HIS A 10 -24.26 -6.75 -1.11
C HIS A 10 -24.33 -7.97 -2.10
N HIS A 11 -24.24 -9.21 -1.56
CA HIS A 11 -24.98 -10.51 -1.82
C HIS A 11 -25.54 -10.89 -3.24
N ILE A 12 -25.30 -12.05 -3.94
CA ILE A 12 -25.71 -13.49 -3.74
C ILE A 12 -25.23 -14.44 -4.91
N ILE A 13 -24.53 -15.54 -4.57
CA ILE A 13 -24.56 -17.01 -4.99
C ILE A 13 -24.72 -17.48 -6.46
N GLY A 14 -23.74 -18.28 -6.97
CA GLY A 14 -23.99 -19.58 -7.64
C GLY A 14 -23.04 -20.12 -8.75
N ARG A 15 -22.11 -21.07 -8.41
CA ARG A 15 -21.58 -22.29 -9.12
C ARG A 15 -21.38 -22.28 -10.66
N THR A 16 -20.31 -22.79 -11.31
CA THR A 16 -19.64 -24.11 -11.19
C THR A 16 -18.43 -24.28 -12.18
N GLU A 17 -17.35 -24.90 -11.70
CA GLU A 17 -16.29 -25.79 -12.30
C GLU A 17 -15.92 -25.90 -13.82
N ARG A 18 -14.61 -25.84 -14.13
CA ARG A 18 -13.69 -26.91 -14.67
C ARG A 18 -12.51 -26.32 -15.47
N LYS A 19 -11.24 -26.41 -15.02
CA LYS A 19 -10.19 -27.47 -15.13
C LYS A 19 -9.42 -27.63 -16.46
N SER A 20 -8.08 -27.64 -16.26
CA SER A 20 -6.94 -28.25 -17.00
C SER A 20 -6.26 -27.38 -18.05
N GLY A 21 -4.97 -26.98 -17.91
CA GLY A 21 -3.75 -27.81 -17.87
C GLY A 21 -3.16 -27.84 -19.29
N THR A 22 -1.90 -27.59 -19.63
CA THR A 22 -0.60 -27.96 -19.06
C THR A 22 0.52 -27.30 -19.90
N ASP A 23 1.48 -26.63 -19.25
CA ASP A 23 2.89 -27.01 -19.14
C ASP A 23 3.71 -27.40 -20.41
N MET A 24 4.85 -26.72 -20.64
CA MET A 24 6.18 -27.37 -20.75
C MET A 24 7.36 -26.39 -20.93
N LYS A 25 8.45 -26.73 -20.23
CA LYS A 25 9.78 -26.10 -20.13
C LYS A 25 10.72 -26.44 -21.30
N GLY A 26 11.80 -25.64 -21.42
CA GLY A 26 13.14 -26.19 -21.72
C GLY A 26 14.13 -25.23 -22.41
N VAL A 27 15.19 -24.83 -21.71
CA VAL A 27 16.45 -24.25 -22.25
C VAL A 27 17.64 -24.77 -21.43
N PRO A 28 18.83 -24.97 -22.02
CA PRO A 28 20.07 -25.12 -21.25
C PRO A 28 21.22 -24.14 -21.60
N ASP A 29 22.12 -24.05 -20.63
CA ASP A 29 23.27 -23.18 -20.40
C ASP A 29 24.47 -23.25 -21.37
N GLY A 30 25.37 -22.25 -21.26
CA GLY A 30 26.79 -22.43 -21.56
C GLY A 30 27.73 -21.20 -21.41
N LEU A 31 28.58 -21.24 -20.35
CA LEU A 31 30.03 -20.91 -20.29
C LEU A 31 30.52 -19.45 -20.51
N SER A 32 31.68 -18.97 -20.04
CA SER A 32 32.58 -19.16 -18.87
C SER A 32 33.84 -18.31 -19.16
N GLY A 33 34.47 -17.69 -18.15
CA GLY A 33 35.93 -17.42 -18.16
C GLY A 33 36.42 -16.03 -17.69
N ASN A 34 37.03 -15.97 -16.49
CA ASN A 34 38.45 -15.61 -16.26
C ASN A 34 38.77 -15.52 -14.76
N TRP A 35 39.53 -16.49 -14.23
CA TRP A 35 39.71 -16.75 -12.79
C TRP A 35 41.18 -16.85 -12.36
N ALA A 36 42.03 -15.87 -12.72
CA ALA A 36 43.46 -15.94 -12.36
C ALA A 36 44.07 -14.66 -11.78
N MET A 37 43.33 -13.54 -11.71
CA MET A 37 43.87 -12.26 -11.20
C MET A 37 43.27 -11.81 -9.85
N LYS A 38 42.44 -12.65 -9.19
CA LYS A 38 41.79 -12.33 -7.90
C LYS A 38 42.46 -12.91 -6.65
N LYS A 39 43.47 -13.78 -6.77
CA LYS A 39 44.04 -14.52 -5.61
C LYS A 39 45.14 -13.80 -4.81
N LYS A 40 45.66 -12.65 -5.26
CA LYS A 40 46.72 -11.93 -4.54
C LYS A 40 46.26 -10.67 -3.79
N LEU A 41 45.05 -10.18 -4.09
CA LEU A 41 44.46 -9.04 -3.38
C LEU A 41 43.62 -9.46 -2.16
N THR A 42 43.16 -10.72 -2.12
CA THR A 42 42.32 -11.29 -1.04
C THR A 42 43.09 -11.62 0.22
N ALA A 43 44.41 -11.85 0.15
CA ALA A 43 45.21 -12.23 1.33
C ALA A 43 45.58 -11.04 2.24
N TRP A 44 45.61 -9.81 1.71
CA TRP A 44 45.95 -8.61 2.49
C TRP A 44 44.73 -7.94 3.12
N VAL A 45 43.55 -8.05 2.50
CA VAL A 45 42.29 -7.56 3.07
C VAL A 45 41.82 -8.46 4.23
N LEU A 46 42.11 -9.77 4.18
CA LEU A 46 41.76 -10.69 5.27
C LEU A 46 42.59 -10.46 6.56
N ALA A 47 43.83 -9.99 6.45
CA ALA A 47 44.71 -9.81 7.61
C ALA A 47 44.41 -8.53 8.41
N ILE A 48 43.83 -7.51 7.76
CA ILE A 48 43.45 -6.24 8.41
C ILE A 48 42.05 -6.34 9.05
N MET A 49 41.15 -7.19 8.53
CA MET A 49 39.86 -7.45 9.19
C MET A 49 39.96 -8.29 10.47
N ILE A 50 41.06 -9.01 10.70
CA ILE A 50 41.21 -9.88 11.88
C ILE A 50 41.68 -9.12 13.14
N ILE A 51 42.14 -7.86 13.03
CA ILE A 51 42.76 -7.12 14.16
C ILE A 51 41.84 -6.02 14.73
N CYS A 52 40.71 -5.70 14.11
CA CYS A 52 39.72 -4.73 14.65
C CYS A 52 38.48 -5.36 15.29
N CYS A 53 38.40 -6.69 15.40
CA CYS A 53 37.40 -7.36 16.22
C CYS A 53 37.83 -7.35 17.70
N THR A 54 37.81 -6.18 18.33
CA THR A 54 37.61 -6.14 19.79
C THR A 54 36.21 -6.67 20.05
N THR A 55 36.17 -7.81 20.74
CA THR A 55 34.99 -8.50 21.25
C THR A 55 33.97 -7.51 21.83
N VAL A 56 32.96 -7.14 21.05
CA VAL A 56 31.64 -6.87 21.62
C VAL A 56 31.17 -8.25 22.11
N ALA A 57 31.10 -8.41 23.43
CA ALA A 57 30.48 -9.59 24.01
C ALA A 57 29.01 -9.56 23.59
N PHE A 58 28.66 -10.34 22.56
CA PHE A 58 27.29 -10.76 22.38
C PHE A 58 26.92 -11.55 23.65
N PRO A 59 25.75 -11.30 24.26
CA PRO A 59 25.28 -12.15 25.34
C PRO A 59 25.30 -13.60 24.85
N GLU A 60 25.89 -14.50 25.65
CA GLU A 60 25.79 -15.93 25.43
C GLU A 60 24.33 -16.27 25.14
N ALA A 61 24.10 -17.06 24.08
CA ALA A 61 22.80 -17.67 23.82
C ALA A 61 22.28 -18.23 25.15
N ALA A 62 21.17 -17.66 25.62
CA ALA A 62 20.56 -18.08 26.86
C ALA A 62 20.35 -19.60 26.80
N SER A 63 20.68 -20.29 27.89
CA SER A 63 20.23 -21.67 28.09
C SER A 63 18.72 -21.73 27.80
N PRO A 64 18.18 -22.84 27.25
CA PRO A 64 16.75 -22.94 26.98
C PRO A 64 16.00 -22.56 28.24
N ALA A 65 15.31 -21.41 28.18
CA ALA A 65 14.65 -20.85 29.34
C ALA A 65 13.73 -21.92 29.94
N GLU A 66 13.86 -22.18 31.24
CA GLU A 66 12.82 -22.88 31.97
C GLU A 66 11.50 -22.20 31.60
N LYS A 67 10.56 -22.97 31.03
CA LYS A 67 9.27 -22.47 30.53
C LYS A 67 8.63 -21.57 31.58
N THR A 68 8.62 -20.26 31.34
CA THR A 68 7.98 -19.29 32.21
C THR A 68 6.48 -19.60 32.19
N GLN A 69 5.93 -20.01 33.33
CA GLN A 69 4.50 -20.18 33.44
C GLN A 69 3.89 -18.78 33.65
N HIS A 70 3.09 -18.32 32.71
CA HIS A 70 2.44 -17.01 32.80
C HIS A 70 1.17 -17.09 33.63
N LYS A 71 0.91 -16.04 34.41
CA LYS A 71 -0.41 -15.83 35.00
C LYS A 71 -1.31 -15.21 33.94
N ILE A 72 -2.21 -16.03 33.39
CA ILE A 72 -3.13 -15.65 32.32
C ILE A 72 -4.49 -15.27 32.92
N GLU A 73 -4.95 -14.05 32.67
CA GLU A 73 -6.26 -13.54 33.12
C GLU A 73 -7.13 -13.18 31.92
N PRO A 74 -8.29 -13.84 31.71
CA PRO A 74 -9.19 -13.50 30.62
C PRO A 74 -9.96 -12.21 30.93
N ILE A 75 -10.19 -11.39 29.91
CA ILE A 75 -11.01 -10.19 29.96
C ILE A 75 -11.92 -10.14 28.73
N THR A 76 -13.21 -9.87 28.93
CA THR A 76 -14.14 -9.64 27.82
C THR A 76 -14.18 -8.16 27.49
N LEU A 77 -13.88 -7.81 26.25
CA LEU A 77 -13.91 -6.45 25.74
C LEU A 77 -14.81 -6.37 24.51
N THR A 78 -15.48 -5.24 24.36
CA THR A 78 -16.18 -4.92 23.11
C THR A 78 -15.15 -4.52 22.05
N VAL A 79 -15.25 -5.14 20.88
CA VAL A 79 -14.47 -4.88 19.68
C VAL A 79 -15.36 -4.08 18.73
N TYR A 80 -14.92 -2.88 18.35
CA TYR A 80 -15.57 -2.04 17.35
C TYR A 80 -14.85 -2.18 16.01
N ILE A 81 -15.59 -2.36 14.93
CA ILE A 81 -15.06 -2.53 13.58
C ILE A 81 -15.53 -1.34 12.75
N SER A 82 -14.63 -0.38 12.52
CA SER A 82 -14.84 0.85 11.73
C SER A 82 -15.93 1.83 12.21
N THR A 83 -16.97 1.39 12.92
CA THR A 83 -18.02 2.25 13.51
C THR A 83 -18.41 1.79 14.91
N LEU A 84 -19.20 2.60 15.64
CA LEU A 84 -19.71 2.22 16.96
C LEU A 84 -20.82 1.17 16.88
N GLU A 85 -21.55 1.09 15.77
CA GLU A 85 -22.66 0.16 15.54
C GLU A 85 -22.20 -1.24 15.15
N ALA A 86 -21.08 -1.34 14.43
CA ALA A 86 -20.47 -2.61 14.06
C ALA A 86 -19.54 -3.08 15.18
N ASN A 87 -20.09 -3.84 16.12
CA ASN A 87 -19.34 -4.34 17.28
C ASN A 87 -19.69 -5.77 17.66
N LEU A 88 -18.78 -6.39 18.44
CA LEU A 88 -18.95 -7.70 19.04
C LEU A 88 -18.17 -7.79 20.36
N ASP A 89 -18.58 -8.65 21.28
CA ASP A 89 -17.79 -8.93 22.48
C ASP A 89 -16.84 -10.12 22.22
N MET A 90 -15.57 -9.95 22.60
CA MET A 90 -14.53 -10.97 22.43
C MET A 90 -13.71 -11.12 23.72
N VAL A 91 -13.20 -12.33 23.96
CA VAL A 91 -12.28 -12.59 25.07
C VAL A 91 -10.85 -12.30 24.61
N PHE A 92 -10.15 -11.49 25.41
CA PHE A 92 -8.72 -11.24 25.33
C PHE A 92 -8.07 -11.70 26.63
N TYR A 93 -6.74 -11.67 26.67
CA TYR A 93 -5.97 -12.13 27.82
C TYR A 93 -4.93 -11.10 28.24
N LEU A 94 -4.78 -10.98 29.56
CA LEU A 94 -3.75 -10.20 30.22
C LEU A 94 -2.72 -11.16 30.82
N MET A 95 -1.44 -10.85 30.65
CA MET A 95 -0.34 -11.67 31.13
C MET A 95 0.35 -10.98 32.32
N ASP A 96 0.56 -11.74 33.40
CA ASP A 96 1.38 -11.33 34.56
C ASP A 96 0.98 -10.00 35.22
N GLY A 97 -0.31 -9.66 35.14
CA GLY A 97 -0.85 -8.43 35.69
C GLY A 97 -0.59 -7.17 34.85
N VAL A 98 -0.05 -7.31 33.64
CA VAL A 98 0.06 -6.23 32.66
C VAL A 98 -1.31 -5.98 32.04
N THR A 99 -1.84 -4.76 32.19
CA THR A 99 -3.22 -4.43 31.80
C THR A 99 -3.34 -3.66 30.49
N ASP A 100 -2.22 -3.24 29.89
CA ASP A 100 -2.16 -2.40 28.70
C ASP A 100 -1.56 -3.11 27.48
N LEU A 101 -1.23 -4.41 27.61
CA LEU A 101 -0.77 -5.27 26.52
C LEU A 101 -1.72 -6.46 26.37
N LEU A 102 -2.55 -6.44 25.32
CA LEU A 102 -3.54 -7.47 25.06
C LEU A 102 -2.97 -8.66 24.29
N TRP A 103 -3.43 -9.85 24.67
CA TRP A 103 -3.19 -11.10 23.97
C TRP A 103 -4.50 -11.69 23.47
N VAL A 104 -4.43 -12.47 22.41
CA VAL A 104 -5.56 -13.18 21.81
C VAL A 104 -5.19 -14.63 21.58
N ASP A 105 -6.13 -15.56 21.80
CA ASP A 105 -5.93 -16.95 21.41
C ASP A 105 -6.17 -17.14 19.90
N LEU A 106 -5.37 -18.01 19.28
CA LEU A 106 -5.39 -18.17 17.82
C LEU A 106 -6.70 -18.75 17.26
N ASP A 107 -7.49 -19.46 18.05
CA ASP A 107 -8.81 -19.98 17.62
C ASP A 107 -9.82 -18.82 17.50
N SER A 108 -9.92 -17.98 18.53
CA SER A 108 -10.74 -16.77 18.50
C SER A 108 -10.27 -15.79 17.42
N ALA A 109 -8.97 -15.63 17.23
CA ALA A 109 -8.39 -14.83 16.14
C ALA A 109 -8.78 -15.36 14.75
N CYS A 110 -8.77 -16.69 14.55
CA CYS A 110 -9.18 -17.33 13.30
C CYS A 110 -10.64 -16.97 12.92
N GLY A 111 -11.54 -17.00 13.92
CA GLY A 111 -12.94 -16.61 13.75
C GLY A 111 -13.10 -15.12 13.40
N LEU A 112 -12.38 -14.25 14.11
CA LEU A 112 -12.38 -12.81 13.84
C LEU A 112 -11.89 -12.49 12.41
N LEU A 113 -10.76 -13.06 12.00
CA LEU A 113 -10.17 -12.82 10.68
C LEU A 113 -11.08 -13.32 9.54
N SER A 114 -11.70 -14.48 9.70
CA SER A 114 -12.68 -14.99 8.72
C SER A 114 -13.90 -14.07 8.62
N GLY A 115 -14.43 -13.64 9.78
CA GLY A 115 -15.56 -12.70 9.82
C GLY A 115 -15.25 -11.37 9.16
N LEU A 116 -14.03 -10.84 9.37
CA LEU A 116 -13.56 -9.63 8.71
C LEU A 116 -13.43 -9.82 7.19
N GLY A 117 -12.85 -10.90 6.68
CA GLY A 117 -12.82 -11.12 5.24
C GLY A 117 -14.23 -11.13 4.61
N GLN A 118 -15.18 -11.77 5.26
CA GLN A 118 -16.55 -11.88 4.76
C GLN A 118 -17.33 -10.56 4.81
N VAL A 119 -17.16 -9.78 5.87
CA VAL A 119 -17.97 -8.60 6.18
C VAL A 119 -17.25 -7.27 5.92
N TRP A 120 -15.94 -7.24 5.81
CA TRP A 120 -15.16 -6.06 5.42
C TRP A 120 -14.83 -6.05 3.93
N ARG A 121 -14.31 -7.17 3.39
CA ARG A 121 -13.92 -7.28 1.96
C ARG A 121 -15.07 -7.64 1.03
N ASN A 122 -16.25 -7.93 1.59
CA ASN A 122 -17.36 -8.55 0.88
C ASN A 122 -16.88 -9.83 0.17
N ASP A 123 -16.02 -10.57 0.85
CA ASP A 123 -15.40 -11.78 0.33
C ASP A 123 -15.91 -12.99 1.11
N LYS A 124 -17.00 -13.56 0.61
CA LYS A 124 -17.58 -14.79 1.18
C LYS A 124 -16.70 -16.02 1.02
N GLY A 125 -15.67 -15.96 0.17
CA GLY A 125 -14.70 -17.02 0.04
C GLY A 125 -13.62 -16.95 1.10
N PHE A 126 -13.45 -15.82 1.80
CA PHE A 126 -12.44 -15.66 2.83
C PHE A 126 -12.78 -16.49 4.08
N GLU A 127 -12.34 -17.76 4.09
CA GLU A 127 -12.50 -18.70 5.19
C GLU A 127 -11.13 -19.10 5.75
N LEU A 128 -11.01 -19.17 7.08
CA LEU A 128 -9.86 -19.77 7.74
C LEU A 128 -10.30 -20.99 8.54
N SER A 129 -9.49 -22.04 8.46
CA SER A 129 -9.62 -23.22 9.31
C SER A 129 -8.46 -23.28 10.30
N TYR A 130 -8.77 -23.68 11.53
CA TYR A 130 -7.82 -23.82 12.63
C TYR A 130 -7.50 -25.30 12.86
N ALA A 131 -6.22 -25.63 12.98
CA ALA A 131 -5.74 -26.95 13.38
C ALA A 131 -4.61 -26.82 14.40
N ALA A 132 -4.64 -27.63 15.46
CA ALA A 132 -3.59 -27.68 16.48
C ALA A 132 -3.01 -29.09 16.56
N GLU A 133 -1.68 -29.18 16.42
CA GLU A 133 -0.91 -30.42 16.53
C GLU A 133 0.25 -30.21 17.51
N GLY A 134 0.10 -30.68 18.75
CA GLY A 134 1.10 -30.44 19.79
C GLY A 134 1.20 -28.96 20.16
N LYS A 135 2.36 -28.35 19.94
CA LYS A 135 2.64 -26.92 20.16
C LYS A 135 2.66 -26.11 18.86
N THR A 136 2.14 -26.69 17.79
CA THR A 136 2.05 -26.05 16.49
C THR A 136 0.58 -25.81 16.17
N ILE A 137 0.27 -24.60 15.74
CA ILE A 137 -1.07 -24.22 15.27
C ILE A 137 -0.95 -23.80 13.81
N THR A 138 -1.86 -24.26 12.96
CA THR A 138 -1.90 -23.90 11.55
C THR A 138 -3.26 -23.28 11.22
N LEU A 139 -3.21 -22.08 10.64
CA LEU A 139 -4.36 -21.42 10.02
C LEU A 139 -4.31 -21.68 8.51
N THR A 140 -5.36 -22.27 7.94
CA THR A 140 -5.40 -22.63 6.51
C THR A 140 -6.57 -21.96 5.81
N ARG A 141 -6.28 -21.23 4.72
CA ARG A 141 -7.26 -20.62 3.82
C ARG A 141 -7.94 -21.69 2.94
N GLU A 142 -9.10 -21.38 2.38
CA GLU A 142 -9.83 -22.24 1.43
C GLU A 142 -9.01 -22.59 0.17
N ASN A 143 -8.07 -21.73 -0.20
CA ASN A 143 -7.15 -21.92 -1.31
C ASN A 143 -5.93 -22.82 -0.94
N SER A 144 -5.93 -23.43 0.24
CA SER A 144 -4.90 -24.33 0.80
C SER A 144 -3.57 -23.67 1.21
N PHE A 145 -3.43 -22.35 1.03
CA PHE A 145 -2.31 -21.61 1.61
C PHE A 145 -2.51 -21.47 3.12
N HIS A 146 -1.42 -21.51 3.87
CA HIS A 146 -1.48 -21.59 5.32
C HIS A 146 -0.33 -20.85 5.99
N MET A 147 -0.62 -20.43 7.22
CA MET A 147 0.32 -19.84 8.16
C MET A 147 0.43 -20.74 9.38
N THR A 148 1.64 -21.08 9.77
CA THR A 148 1.94 -21.99 10.88
C THR A 148 2.64 -21.24 11.99
N PHE A 149 2.12 -21.40 13.21
CA PHE A 149 2.62 -20.81 14.46
C PHE A 149 3.28 -21.93 15.26
N ASP A 150 4.60 -21.93 15.32
CA ASP A 150 5.40 -22.85 16.12
C ASP A 150 5.78 -22.18 17.45
N PHE A 151 5.13 -22.62 18.52
CA PHE A 151 5.33 -22.09 19.88
C PHE A 151 6.54 -22.71 20.60
N GLU A 152 7.19 -23.73 20.03
CA GLU A 152 8.44 -24.26 20.57
C GLU A 152 9.64 -23.48 20.03
N GLU A 153 9.62 -23.18 18.73
CA GLU A 153 10.66 -22.38 18.07
C GLU A 153 10.39 -20.86 18.11
N ASN A 154 9.22 -20.45 18.62
CA ASN A 154 8.74 -19.07 18.64
C ASN A 154 8.84 -18.41 17.25
N ARG A 155 8.29 -19.13 16.26
CA ARG A 155 8.42 -18.84 14.84
C ARG A 155 7.05 -18.92 14.17
N ILE A 156 6.78 -17.98 13.26
CA ILE A 156 5.63 -18.06 12.35
C ILE A 156 6.18 -18.30 10.95
N SER A 157 5.66 -19.29 10.23
CA SER A 157 6.02 -19.57 8.83
C SER A 157 4.80 -19.52 7.92
N CYS A 158 4.99 -19.03 6.70
CA CYS A 158 3.92 -18.95 5.70
C CYS A 158 4.44 -19.45 4.36
N LEU A 159 3.75 -20.42 3.76
CA LEU A 159 4.14 -21.03 2.48
C LEU A 159 4.17 -19.99 1.35
N ASP A 160 3.13 -19.16 1.28
CA ASP A 160 3.13 -17.94 0.47
C ASP A 160 2.28 -16.90 1.20
N TYR A 161 2.94 -15.83 1.64
CA TYR A 161 2.32 -14.79 2.46
C TYR A 161 1.30 -13.97 1.68
N ASN A 162 1.57 -13.67 0.41
CA ASN A 162 0.63 -12.91 -0.40
C ASN A 162 -0.64 -13.71 -0.66
N MET A 163 -0.50 -15.00 -1.00
CA MET A 163 -1.64 -15.89 -1.26
C MET A 163 -2.44 -16.24 -0.01
N PHE A 164 -1.81 -16.21 1.17
CA PHE A 164 -2.52 -16.34 2.44
C PHE A 164 -3.43 -15.13 2.72
N LEU A 165 -2.95 -13.91 2.42
CA LEU A 165 -3.68 -12.65 2.64
C LEU A 165 -4.61 -12.26 1.47
N HIS A 166 -4.60 -13.03 0.38
CA HIS A 166 -5.29 -12.78 -0.88
C HIS A 166 -6.82 -12.83 -0.74
N ASP A 167 -7.51 -11.88 -1.36
CA ASP A 167 -8.97 -11.93 -1.47
C ASP A 167 -9.35 -13.05 -2.47
N SER A 168 -10.35 -13.86 -2.17
CA SER A 168 -10.75 -14.98 -3.03
C SER A 168 -11.27 -14.56 -4.41
N THR A 169 -11.60 -13.27 -4.56
CA THR A 169 -12.03 -12.66 -5.82
C THR A 169 -10.91 -12.04 -6.65
N ASP A 170 -9.70 -11.92 -6.08
CA ASP A 170 -8.58 -11.35 -6.78
C ASP A 170 -8.14 -12.27 -7.93
N THR A 171 -7.66 -11.63 -8.99
CA THR A 171 -7.36 -12.33 -10.26
C THR A 171 -5.87 -12.40 -10.57
N SER A 172 -5.05 -11.69 -9.80
CA SER A 172 -3.60 -11.79 -9.78
C SER A 172 -3.11 -11.86 -8.35
N ALA A 173 -1.85 -12.28 -8.14
CA ALA A 173 -1.31 -12.52 -6.80
C ALA A 173 -1.15 -11.23 -5.97
N LEU A 174 -1.06 -10.07 -6.64
CA LEU A 174 -0.92 -8.75 -6.02
C LEU A 174 -1.90 -7.76 -6.66
N ASP A 175 -3.18 -8.15 -6.83
CA ASP A 175 -4.21 -7.26 -7.39
C ASP A 175 -4.38 -6.05 -6.43
N LEU A 176 -4.37 -4.84 -7.00
CA LEU A 176 -4.55 -3.60 -6.25
C LEU A 176 -5.84 -2.88 -6.63
N LEU A 177 -6.60 -3.39 -7.61
CA LEU A 177 -7.89 -2.81 -7.96
C LEU A 177 -8.89 -3.00 -6.84
N TYR A 178 -9.52 -1.91 -6.43
CA TYR A 178 -10.64 -1.96 -5.51
C TYR A 178 -11.90 -2.46 -6.23
N MET A 179 -12.16 -1.97 -7.44
CA MET A 179 -13.29 -2.41 -8.25
C MET A 179 -13.06 -3.84 -8.74
N LYS A 180 -13.97 -4.73 -8.35
CA LYS A 180 -13.93 -6.14 -8.78
C LYS A 180 -14.08 -6.31 -10.30
N GLY A 181 -14.59 -5.28 -11.01
CA GLY A 181 -14.64 -5.24 -12.47
C GLY A 181 -15.66 -6.18 -13.10
N TYR A 182 -16.59 -6.74 -12.31
CA TYR A 182 -17.67 -7.58 -12.82
C TYR A 182 -19.01 -7.21 -12.16
N ASN A 183 -20.10 -7.22 -12.93
CA ASN A 183 -21.45 -7.01 -12.41
C ASN A 183 -22.01 -8.28 -11.73
N ALA A 184 -23.23 -8.19 -11.21
CA ALA A 184 -23.94 -9.33 -10.61
C ALA A 184 -24.22 -10.50 -11.57
N ALA A 185 -24.14 -10.28 -12.89
CA ALA A 185 -24.26 -11.32 -13.92
C ALA A 185 -22.90 -11.95 -14.30
N GLY A 186 -21.79 -11.49 -13.70
CA GLY A 186 -20.43 -11.94 -14.00
C GLY A 186 -19.85 -11.35 -15.30
N GLU A 187 -20.49 -10.33 -15.86
CA GLU A 187 -19.99 -9.61 -17.04
C GLU A 187 -19.02 -8.52 -16.61
N ALA A 188 -17.96 -8.30 -17.39
CA ALA A 188 -17.02 -7.23 -17.13
C ALA A 188 -17.73 -5.86 -17.07
N GLU A 189 -17.37 -5.05 -16.08
CA GLU A 189 -17.85 -3.68 -15.87
C GLU A 189 -16.64 -2.75 -15.76
N LEU A 190 -16.64 -1.64 -16.50
CA LEU A 190 -15.57 -0.63 -16.63
C LEU A 190 -14.18 -1.15 -16.98
N PHE A 191 -13.77 -2.29 -16.45
CA PHE A 191 -12.50 -2.97 -16.61
C PHE A 191 -12.72 -4.37 -17.14
N GLN A 192 -12.03 -4.70 -18.22
CA GLN A 192 -11.83 -6.09 -18.63
C GLN A 192 -10.40 -6.49 -18.32
N ARG A 193 -10.25 -7.54 -17.52
CA ARG A 193 -8.95 -8.14 -17.24
C ARG A 193 -8.56 -9.10 -18.35
N ASN A 194 -7.39 -8.92 -18.95
CA ASN A 194 -6.86 -9.84 -19.94
C ASN A 194 -6.09 -10.98 -19.25
N GLN A 195 -6.79 -12.05 -18.89
CA GLN A 195 -6.20 -13.21 -18.19
C GLN A 195 -5.03 -13.85 -18.94
N ASN A 196 -4.99 -13.76 -20.28
CA ASN A 196 -3.90 -14.31 -21.08
C ASN A 196 -2.64 -13.44 -21.05
N ALA A 197 -2.77 -12.18 -20.63
CA ALA A 197 -1.68 -11.23 -20.47
C ALA A 197 -1.30 -11.02 -18.99
N THR A 198 -1.97 -11.71 -18.06
CA THR A 198 -1.60 -11.72 -16.65
C THR A 198 -0.46 -12.72 -16.41
N PHE A 199 0.55 -12.29 -15.67
CA PHE A 199 1.67 -13.11 -15.24
C PHE A 199 1.89 -12.93 -13.74
N ASP A 200 1.81 -14.02 -13.00
CA ASP A 200 2.11 -14.06 -11.58
C ASP A 200 3.34 -14.92 -11.31
N ARG A 201 4.20 -14.41 -10.45
CA ARG A 201 5.23 -15.16 -9.76
C ARG A 201 4.96 -15.05 -8.27
N LEU A 202 4.56 -16.17 -7.69
CA LEU A 202 4.38 -16.34 -6.25
C LEU A 202 5.64 -15.96 -5.47
N GLY A 203 5.45 -15.56 -4.22
CA GLY A 203 6.53 -15.19 -3.31
C GLY A 203 7.33 -16.41 -2.86
N SER A 204 8.45 -16.16 -2.20
CA SER A 204 9.08 -17.21 -1.40
C SER A 204 8.33 -17.44 -0.09
N ASP A 205 8.48 -18.63 0.47
CA ASP A 205 8.16 -18.91 1.86
C ASP A 205 8.79 -17.83 2.75
N VAL A 206 8.01 -17.33 3.71
CA VAL A 206 8.49 -16.34 4.69
C VAL A 206 8.45 -16.91 6.09
N GLU A 207 9.42 -16.51 6.90
CA GLU A 207 9.50 -16.85 8.31
C GLU A 207 9.65 -15.58 9.14
N PHE A 208 8.81 -15.46 10.16
CA PHE A 208 8.90 -14.43 11.18
C PHE A 208 9.52 -15.08 12.44
N CYS A 209 10.81 -14.84 12.64
CA CYS A 209 11.55 -15.26 13.83
C CYS A 209 11.29 -14.29 14.98
N LEU A 210 10.22 -14.49 15.76
CA LEU A 210 9.82 -13.53 16.79
C LEU A 210 10.88 -13.36 17.91
N SER A 211 11.67 -14.41 18.13
CA SER A 211 12.83 -14.36 19.04
C SER A 211 13.89 -13.32 18.66
N ASP A 212 14.05 -13.01 17.36
CA ASP A 212 15.01 -11.99 16.89
C ASP A 212 14.58 -10.58 17.33
N TYR A 213 13.30 -10.40 17.63
CA TYR A 213 12.70 -9.16 18.12
C TYR A 213 12.38 -9.20 19.60
N SER A 214 12.70 -10.28 20.34
CA SER A 214 12.26 -10.45 21.73
C SER A 214 10.73 -10.35 21.90
N ILE A 215 9.98 -10.86 20.92
CA ILE A 215 8.52 -11.03 20.97
C ILE A 215 8.23 -12.49 21.27
N GLU A 216 7.32 -12.75 22.21
CA GLU A 216 6.97 -14.11 22.64
C GLU A 216 5.59 -14.53 22.14
N MET A 217 5.45 -15.81 21.78
CA MET A 217 4.17 -16.52 21.70
C MET A 217 4.06 -17.51 22.86
N VAL A 218 2.90 -17.55 23.51
CA VAL A 218 2.69 -18.38 24.71
C VAL A 218 1.81 -19.57 24.39
N PHE A 219 2.28 -20.79 24.68
CA PHE A 219 1.46 -21.99 24.62
C PHE A 219 1.27 -22.59 26.02
N GLN A 220 0.07 -22.44 26.58
CA GLN A 220 -0.26 -22.88 27.93
C GLN A 220 -1.67 -23.48 27.96
N ASP A 221 -1.84 -24.56 28.73
CA ASP A 221 -3.13 -25.25 28.93
C ASP A 221 -3.83 -25.68 27.62
N GLY A 222 -3.06 -25.95 26.56
CA GLY A 222 -3.56 -26.37 25.26
C GLY A 222 -3.98 -25.22 24.34
N CYS A 223 -3.81 -23.98 24.77
CA CYS A 223 -4.12 -22.77 24.01
C CYS A 223 -2.85 -22.04 23.58
N GLY A 224 -2.83 -21.55 22.33
CA GLY A 224 -1.78 -20.71 21.80
C GLY A 224 -2.20 -19.24 21.77
N TYR A 225 -1.44 -18.39 22.44
CA TYR A 225 -1.68 -16.96 22.59
C TYR A 225 -0.61 -16.15 21.88
N ILE A 226 -1.03 -15.08 21.20
CA ILE A 226 -0.15 -14.11 20.54
C ILE A 226 -0.52 -12.70 20.98
N PRO A 227 0.43 -11.74 21.06
CA PRO A 227 0.09 -10.34 21.27
C PRO A 227 -0.84 -9.85 20.17
N LEU A 228 -1.89 -9.11 20.54
CA LEU A 228 -2.89 -8.63 19.60
C LEU A 228 -2.28 -7.79 18.48
N GLN A 229 -1.30 -6.93 18.80
CA GLN A 229 -0.65 -6.09 17.81
C GLN A 229 0.15 -6.91 16.80
N THR A 230 0.88 -7.96 17.22
CA THR A 230 1.61 -8.83 16.29
C THR A 230 0.68 -9.53 15.29
N LEU A 231 -0.53 -9.94 15.71
CA LEU A 231 -1.56 -10.41 14.79
C LEU A 231 -2.03 -9.29 13.83
N GLY A 232 -2.16 -8.08 14.37
CA GLY A 232 -2.44 -6.85 13.64
C GLY A 232 -1.47 -6.64 12.49
N ASP A 233 -0.19 -6.52 12.80
CA ASP A 233 0.86 -6.17 11.82
C ASP A 233 1.07 -7.27 10.79
N LEU A 234 1.02 -8.54 11.20
CA LEU A 234 1.33 -9.65 10.30
C LEU A 234 0.13 -10.11 9.45
N ILE A 235 -1.11 -9.79 9.82
CA ILE A 235 -2.29 -10.27 9.08
C ILE A 235 -3.30 -9.15 8.86
N LEU A 236 -3.79 -8.53 9.93
CA LEU A 236 -4.93 -7.63 9.84
C LEU A 236 -4.64 -6.43 8.93
N THR A 237 -3.49 -5.78 9.16
CA THR A 237 -3.07 -4.58 8.45
C THR A 237 -2.76 -4.89 6.97
N PRO A 238 -1.95 -5.91 6.63
CA PRO A 238 -1.63 -6.22 5.24
C PRO A 238 -2.80 -6.85 4.44
N ALA A 239 -3.70 -7.59 5.11
CA ALA A 239 -4.87 -8.18 4.44
C ALA A 239 -6.04 -7.21 4.29
N PHE A 240 -6.29 -6.32 5.26
CA PHE A 240 -7.53 -5.54 5.31
C PHE A 240 -7.34 -4.03 5.32
N GLY A 241 -6.11 -3.53 5.48
CA GLY A 241 -5.86 -2.11 5.71
C GLY A 241 -6.45 -1.59 7.03
N LEU A 242 -6.72 -2.51 7.97
CA LEU A 242 -7.28 -2.25 9.29
C LEU A 242 -6.23 -2.54 10.34
N ASN A 243 -6.19 -1.71 11.38
CA ASN A 243 -5.24 -1.78 12.47
C ASN A 243 -5.94 -2.09 13.78
N THR A 244 -5.20 -2.61 14.75
CA THR A 244 -5.68 -2.81 16.12
C THR A 244 -5.34 -1.60 16.98
N PHE A 245 -6.33 -1.13 17.75
CA PHE A 245 -6.14 -0.14 18.80
C PHE A 245 -6.81 -0.61 20.09
N TYR A 246 -6.20 -0.31 21.22
CA TYR A 246 -6.76 -0.62 22.53
C TYR A 246 -6.60 0.59 23.44
N ASN A 247 -7.71 1.09 24.01
CA ASN A 247 -7.71 2.27 24.87
C ASN A 247 -7.85 1.97 26.38
N GLY A 248 -7.58 0.74 26.81
CA GLY A 248 -7.83 0.31 28.19
C GLY A 248 -9.27 -0.15 28.47
N LYS A 249 -10.24 0.20 27.61
CA LYS A 249 -11.67 -0.12 27.81
C LYS A 249 -12.29 -0.95 26.68
N ALA A 250 -11.86 -0.73 25.45
CA ALA A 250 -12.38 -1.40 24.26
C ALA A 250 -11.27 -1.58 23.22
N VAL A 251 -11.49 -2.51 22.30
CA VAL A 251 -10.63 -2.74 21.14
C VAL A 251 -11.29 -2.11 19.91
N PHE A 252 -10.49 -1.49 19.05
CA PHE A 252 -10.93 -0.87 17.82
C PHE A 252 -10.15 -1.49 16.67
N ILE A 253 -10.87 -2.01 15.68
CA ILE A 253 -10.34 -2.50 14.41
C ILE A 253 -10.74 -1.47 13.37
N ALA A 254 -9.79 -0.62 13.00
CA ALA A 254 -10.07 0.57 12.18
C ALA A 254 -8.81 1.03 11.42
N ASN A 255 -8.97 1.95 10.47
CA ASN A 255 -7.88 2.74 9.92
C ASN A 255 -7.85 4.10 10.64
N ALA A 256 -6.68 4.74 10.73
CA ALA A 256 -6.50 6.08 11.25
C ALA A 256 -7.51 7.10 10.67
N SER A 257 -7.78 7.02 9.37
CA SER A 257 -8.74 7.90 8.68
C SER A 257 -10.18 7.78 9.20
N LEU A 258 -10.53 6.67 9.85
CA LEU A 258 -11.85 6.43 10.41
C LEU A 258 -12.04 7.04 11.80
N PHE A 259 -10.96 7.51 12.45
CA PHE A 259 -11.06 8.19 13.73
C PHE A 259 -11.29 9.68 13.61
N GLY A 260 -10.99 10.30 12.48
CA GLY A 260 -11.23 11.72 12.26
C GLY A 260 -10.48 12.28 11.07
N ASN A 261 -10.72 13.56 10.79
CA ASN A 261 -9.94 14.32 9.83
C ASN A 261 -9.55 15.69 10.43
N GLU A 262 -8.45 16.28 9.93
CA GLU A 262 -7.90 17.55 10.43
C GLU A 262 -8.92 18.72 10.42
N THR A 263 -9.94 18.64 9.56
CA THR A 263 -10.89 19.72 9.30
C THR A 263 -12.20 19.62 10.09
N GLU A 264 -12.63 18.41 10.47
CA GLU A 264 -13.95 18.13 11.04
C GLU A 264 -13.86 17.53 12.46
N GLY A 265 -12.66 17.23 12.93
CA GLY A 265 -12.43 16.64 14.25
C GLY A 265 -12.56 15.11 14.24
N TYR A 266 -12.76 14.53 15.42
CA TYR A 266 -12.88 13.08 15.57
C TYR A 266 -14.29 12.60 15.21
N THR A 267 -14.37 11.44 14.57
CA THR A 267 -15.62 10.69 14.40
C THR A 267 -16.11 10.19 15.77
N PRO A 268 -17.36 9.72 15.92
CA PRO A 268 -17.82 9.11 17.17
C PRO A 268 -16.93 7.95 17.64
N LEU A 269 -16.35 7.19 16.70
CA LEU A 269 -15.38 6.14 17.02
C LEU A 269 -14.09 6.74 17.60
N GLY A 270 -13.56 7.81 16.98
CA GLY A 270 -12.36 8.50 17.45
C GLY A 270 -12.55 9.19 18.79
N GLU A 271 -13.70 9.84 19.00
CA GLU A 271 -14.08 10.40 20.29
C GLU A 271 -14.10 9.32 21.37
N TYR A 272 -14.60 8.12 21.05
CA TYR A 272 -14.60 7.03 22.02
C TYR A 272 -13.20 6.47 22.27
N TYR A 273 -12.38 6.33 21.23
CA TYR A 273 -10.98 5.92 21.35
C TYR A 273 -10.22 6.85 22.31
N TYR A 274 -10.33 8.17 22.13
CA TYR A 274 -9.69 9.18 22.98
C TYR A 274 -10.44 9.50 24.29
N SER A 275 -11.52 8.79 24.61
CA SER A 275 -12.29 9.01 25.86
C SER A 275 -11.65 8.39 27.12
N ALA A 276 -10.62 7.57 26.94
CA ALA A 276 -9.85 7.03 28.05
C ALA A 276 -8.88 8.08 28.60
N GLU A 277 -8.66 8.05 29.92
CA GLU A 277 -7.72 8.97 30.57
C GLU A 277 -6.29 8.58 30.18
N PRO A 278 -5.47 9.52 29.66
CA PRO A 278 -4.08 9.25 29.31
C PRO A 278 -3.29 8.67 30.49
N CYS A 279 -2.40 7.73 30.22
CA CYS A 279 -1.61 7.03 31.23
C CYS A 279 -0.17 6.76 30.76
N GLU A 280 0.70 6.41 31.70
CA GLU A 280 2.02 5.87 31.35
C GLU A 280 1.89 4.44 30.83
N ARG A 281 2.73 4.09 29.86
CA ARG A 281 2.93 2.72 29.40
C ARG A 281 3.52 1.88 30.52
N SER A 282 3.11 0.62 30.63
CA SER A 282 3.84 -0.36 31.42
C SER A 282 5.23 -0.59 30.82
N GLU A 283 6.16 -1.10 31.62
CA GLU A 283 7.49 -1.49 31.13
C GLU A 283 7.38 -2.56 30.04
N ALA A 284 6.45 -3.51 30.22
CA ALA A 284 6.17 -4.55 29.24
C ALA A 284 5.67 -3.98 27.90
N LEU A 285 4.70 -3.05 27.92
CA LEU A 285 4.20 -2.42 26.69
C LEU A 285 5.26 -1.55 26.02
N ALA A 286 6.08 -0.83 26.78
CA ALA A 286 7.13 0.02 26.22
C ALA A 286 8.24 -0.81 25.53
N GLU A 287 8.62 -1.94 26.12
CA GLU A 287 9.56 -2.90 25.51
C GLU A 287 8.95 -3.56 24.27
N PHE A 288 7.76 -4.14 24.43
CA PHE A 288 7.06 -4.82 23.35
C PHE A 288 6.78 -3.89 22.17
N GLY A 289 6.29 -2.67 22.42
CA GLY A 289 5.96 -1.72 21.36
C GLY A 289 7.16 -1.33 20.50
N TYR A 290 8.34 -1.13 21.09
CA TYR A 290 9.56 -0.87 20.30
C TYR A 290 9.94 -2.08 19.44
N ASN A 291 9.88 -3.27 20.02
CA ASN A 291 10.24 -4.52 19.36
C ASN A 291 9.28 -4.86 18.21
N GLU A 292 7.98 -4.70 18.46
CA GLU A 292 6.91 -4.85 17.47
C GLU A 292 7.08 -3.86 16.33
N LEU A 293 7.31 -2.57 16.63
CA LEU A 293 7.57 -1.57 15.59
C LEU A 293 8.75 -1.94 14.70
N CYS A 294 9.83 -2.51 15.27
CA CYS A 294 10.96 -2.99 14.47
C CYS A 294 10.56 -4.15 13.56
N LEU A 295 9.84 -5.16 14.09
CA LEU A 295 9.35 -6.29 13.30
C LEU A 295 8.45 -5.82 12.16
N ALA A 296 7.46 -4.97 12.47
CA ALA A 296 6.47 -4.52 11.53
C ALA A 296 7.13 -3.71 10.39
N LEU A 297 8.06 -2.81 10.72
CA LEU A 297 8.77 -2.03 9.70
C LEU A 297 9.75 -2.88 8.87
N ASP A 298 10.49 -3.82 9.49
CA ASP A 298 11.38 -4.74 8.76
C ASP A 298 10.59 -5.62 7.76
N CYS A 299 9.34 -5.96 8.06
CA CYS A 299 8.49 -6.80 7.20
C CYS A 299 7.69 -5.99 6.17
N LEU A 300 7.23 -4.79 6.51
CA LEU A 300 6.18 -4.10 5.75
C LEU A 300 6.65 -2.82 5.06
N TYR A 301 7.81 -2.28 5.38
CA TYR A 301 8.33 -1.11 4.67
C TYR A 301 8.93 -1.49 3.32
N GLY A 302 8.50 -0.85 2.23
CA GLY A 302 8.87 -1.25 0.86
C GLY A 302 10.12 -0.61 0.29
N LEU A 303 10.66 0.43 0.93
CA LEU A 303 11.77 1.23 0.39
C LEU A 303 13.10 0.99 1.10
N TRP A 304 13.23 -0.08 1.87
CA TRP A 304 14.47 -0.41 2.60
C TRP A 304 15.69 -0.51 1.66
N GLU A 305 15.54 -1.09 0.46
CA GLU A 305 16.61 -1.17 -0.55
C GLU A 305 17.09 0.22 -0.99
N ILE A 306 16.16 1.16 -1.17
CA ILE A 306 16.41 2.51 -1.70
C ILE A 306 16.99 3.41 -0.60
N HIS A 307 16.54 3.21 0.64
CA HIS A 307 16.99 3.96 1.80
C HIS A 307 18.21 3.33 2.49
N GLU A 308 18.75 2.24 1.93
CA GLU A 308 19.91 1.53 2.48
C GLU A 308 19.69 1.12 3.95
N ILE A 309 18.48 0.65 4.28
CA ILE A 309 18.11 0.20 5.63
C ILE A 309 18.38 -1.29 5.75
N ASP A 310 19.34 -1.65 6.62
CA ASP A 310 19.64 -3.05 6.94
C ASP A 310 18.60 -3.66 7.91
N SER A 311 18.26 -2.91 8.96
CA SER A 311 17.18 -3.22 9.89
C SER A 311 16.74 -1.95 10.63
N PHE A 312 15.47 -1.90 11.04
CA PHE A 312 14.94 -0.75 11.79
C PHE A 312 15.50 -0.67 13.21
N SER A 313 15.85 -1.80 13.83
CA SER A 313 16.52 -1.81 15.14
C SER A 313 17.88 -1.11 15.10
N ASN A 314 18.70 -1.39 14.08
CA ASN A 314 19.99 -0.73 13.85
C ASN A 314 19.79 0.75 13.52
N LEU A 315 18.83 1.06 12.64
CA LEU A 315 18.52 2.45 12.28
C LEU A 315 18.11 3.26 13.51
N PHE A 316 17.17 2.79 14.32
CA PHE A 316 16.75 3.48 15.54
C PHE A 316 17.91 3.67 16.53
N TRP A 317 18.83 2.72 16.62
CA TRP A 317 20.05 2.88 17.43
C TRP A 317 20.95 3.99 16.90
N GLN A 318 21.19 4.05 15.59
CA GLN A 318 22.01 5.09 14.96
C GLN A 318 21.40 6.48 15.11
N LEU A 319 20.07 6.58 15.09
CA LEU A 319 19.33 7.82 15.28
C LEU A 319 19.22 8.25 16.75
N GLY A 320 19.57 7.38 17.69
CA GLY A 320 19.36 7.61 19.12
C GLY A 320 17.88 7.54 19.54
N SER A 321 17.02 6.93 18.72
CA SER A 321 15.57 6.85 18.93
C SER A 321 15.14 5.68 19.82
N VAL A 322 16.04 4.74 20.14
CA VAL A 322 15.70 3.57 20.98
C VAL A 322 15.15 3.99 22.34
N THR A 323 15.84 4.90 23.04
CA THR A 323 15.41 5.38 24.36
C THR A 323 14.04 6.05 24.33
N PRO A 324 13.78 7.07 23.49
CA PRO A 324 12.46 7.71 23.48
C PRO A 324 11.34 6.80 22.96
N LEU A 325 11.62 5.90 22.01
CA LEU A 325 10.63 4.91 21.55
C LEU A 325 10.25 3.89 22.63
N LYS A 326 11.14 3.64 23.61
CA LYS A 326 10.92 2.78 24.78
C LYS A 326 10.49 3.55 26.04
N ASP A 327 10.25 4.87 25.95
CA ASP A 327 9.94 5.68 27.13
C ASP A 327 8.52 5.42 27.67
N ARG A 328 8.35 5.27 28.98
CA ARG A 328 7.00 5.01 29.53
C ARG A 328 6.02 6.17 29.30
N ASN A 329 6.50 7.38 29.02
CA ASN A 329 5.69 8.48 28.54
C ASN A 329 5.41 8.35 27.02
N ALA A 330 4.17 8.07 26.66
CA ALA A 330 3.74 7.93 25.27
C ALA A 330 4.01 9.19 24.42
N SER A 331 4.06 10.38 25.02
CA SER A 331 4.42 11.61 24.30
C SER A 331 5.84 11.58 23.72
N GLU A 332 6.80 11.00 24.43
CA GLU A 332 8.19 10.92 23.94
C GLU A 332 8.31 9.90 22.81
N ALA A 333 7.58 8.78 22.90
CA ALA A 333 7.51 7.79 21.83
C ALA A 333 6.84 8.35 20.56
N ASP A 334 5.72 9.07 20.71
CA ASP A 334 5.01 9.69 19.58
C ASP A 334 5.85 10.74 18.87
N LYS A 335 6.56 11.59 19.63
CA LYS A 335 7.49 12.57 19.06
C LYS A 335 8.63 11.91 18.31
N ALA A 336 9.23 10.86 18.88
CA ALA A 336 10.32 10.13 18.24
C ALA A 336 9.85 9.43 16.96
N LEU A 337 8.67 8.81 16.97
CA LEU A 337 8.09 8.17 15.80
C LEU A 337 7.70 9.20 14.72
N SER A 338 7.08 10.31 15.10
CA SER A 338 6.74 11.40 14.18
C SER A 338 7.98 11.97 13.51
N PHE A 339 9.04 12.24 14.27
CA PHE A 339 10.31 12.72 13.73
C PHE A 339 10.97 11.68 12.82
N PHE A 340 10.95 10.40 13.21
CA PHE A 340 11.46 9.32 12.39
C PHE A 340 10.78 9.25 11.01
N ILE A 341 9.45 9.12 11.01
CA ILE A 341 8.68 8.95 9.78
C ILE A 341 8.81 10.18 8.88
N ASN A 342 8.53 11.36 9.43
CA ASN A 342 8.41 12.56 8.61
C ASN A 342 9.76 13.17 8.19
N CYS A 343 10.87 12.83 8.86
CA CYS A 343 12.18 13.41 8.55
C CYS A 343 13.25 12.41 8.10
N TYR A 344 13.18 11.13 8.50
CA TYR A 344 14.15 10.13 8.07
C TYR A 344 13.64 9.23 6.95
N LEU A 345 12.37 8.80 7.00
CA LEU A 345 11.78 8.13 5.83
C LEU A 345 11.56 9.16 4.72
N ASP A 346 10.85 10.26 5.01
CA ASP A 346 10.71 11.43 4.13
C ASP A 346 10.44 11.06 2.65
N ASP A 347 9.57 10.06 2.43
CA ASP A 347 9.28 9.45 1.12
C ASP A 347 7.89 9.81 0.57
N LEU A 348 7.23 10.80 1.19
CA LEU A 348 5.89 11.34 0.87
C LEU A 348 4.70 10.37 1.04
N HIS A 349 4.91 9.05 1.02
CA HIS A 349 3.88 8.04 1.30
C HIS A 349 3.84 7.64 2.78
N SER A 350 4.96 7.74 3.48
CA SER A 350 5.05 7.54 4.92
C SER A 350 4.74 8.83 5.67
N GLY A 351 3.90 8.73 6.71
CA GLY A 351 3.43 9.89 7.46
C GLY A 351 2.95 9.52 8.85
N PHE A 352 3.18 10.43 9.81
CA PHE A 352 2.56 10.35 11.13
C PHE A 352 1.14 10.91 11.06
N ASN A 353 0.14 10.14 11.49
CA ASN A 353 -1.27 10.50 11.33
C ASN A 353 -1.85 11.07 12.63
N ASP A 354 -1.77 10.32 13.73
CA ASP A 354 -2.24 10.80 15.02
C ASP A 354 -1.55 10.10 16.20
N ARG A 355 -1.60 10.75 17.36
CA ARG A 355 -1.00 10.31 18.63
C ARG A 355 -1.73 9.12 19.24
N SER A 356 -1.03 8.45 20.15
CA SER A 356 -1.65 7.48 21.05
C SER A 356 -2.70 8.12 21.96
N TRP A 357 -3.72 7.35 22.32
CA TRP A 357 -4.67 7.75 23.38
C TRP A 357 -3.98 7.94 24.75
N MET A 358 -2.85 7.26 24.98
CA MET A 358 -2.04 7.38 26.20
C MET A 358 -1.26 8.71 26.26
N ASN A 359 -1.13 9.41 25.14
CA ASN A 359 -0.42 10.68 25.08
C ASN A 359 -1.30 11.80 25.65
N ALA A 360 -0.87 12.38 26.79
CA ALA A 360 -1.56 13.48 27.45
C ALA A 360 -1.48 14.81 26.67
N GLU A 361 -0.51 14.97 25.78
CA GLU A 361 -0.42 16.12 24.90
C GLU A 361 -1.46 15.98 23.78
N LYS A 362 -2.21 17.05 23.49
CA LYS A 362 -3.25 17.01 22.45
C LYS A 362 -2.69 17.05 21.04
N THR A 363 -1.42 17.44 20.87
CA THR A 363 -0.79 17.65 19.58
C THR A 363 0.65 17.15 19.65
N VAL A 364 1.08 16.45 18.61
CA VAL A 364 2.50 16.11 18.39
C VAL A 364 3.10 17.19 17.48
N PRO A 365 4.30 17.71 17.75
CA PRO A 365 4.94 18.68 16.87
C PRO A 365 5.04 18.14 15.44
N ALA A 366 4.65 18.97 14.47
CA ALA A 366 4.78 18.66 13.06
C ALA A 366 6.24 18.87 12.62
N TYR A 367 6.91 17.78 12.27
CA TYR A 367 8.22 17.80 11.62
C TYR A 367 8.05 17.42 10.16
N PHE A 368 8.79 18.06 9.27
CA PHE A 368 8.77 17.73 7.84
C PHE A 368 10.18 17.72 7.28
N GLY A 369 10.53 16.63 6.61
CA GLY A 369 11.81 16.45 5.96
C GLY A 369 11.98 17.30 4.70
N THR A 370 13.11 17.09 4.03
CA THR A 370 13.51 17.90 2.88
C THR A 370 12.67 17.58 1.65
N MET A 371 12.35 16.31 1.43
CA MET A 371 11.56 15.86 0.28
C MET A 371 10.14 16.39 0.36
N TYR A 372 9.50 16.29 1.53
CA TYR A 372 8.18 16.89 1.76
C TYR A 372 8.16 18.39 1.49
N ASN A 373 9.10 19.15 2.07
CA ASN A 373 9.18 20.59 1.85
C ASN A 373 9.43 20.94 0.37
N LYS A 374 10.28 20.18 -0.32
CA LYS A 374 10.54 20.38 -1.75
C LYS A 374 9.30 20.11 -2.60
N TYR A 375 8.57 19.04 -2.30
CA TYR A 375 7.30 18.72 -2.96
C TYR A 375 6.29 19.85 -2.80
N LEU A 376 6.08 20.35 -1.58
CA LEU A 376 5.16 21.48 -1.33
C LEU A 376 5.55 22.75 -2.09
N LEU A 377 6.85 23.07 -2.16
CA LEU A 377 7.34 24.22 -2.94
C LEU A 377 7.04 24.05 -4.43
N HIS A 378 7.25 22.85 -4.99
CA HIS A 378 6.90 22.57 -6.38
C HIS A 378 5.39 22.65 -6.61
N LEU A 379 4.57 22.03 -5.76
CA LEU A 379 3.11 22.08 -5.86
C LEU A 379 2.62 23.54 -5.86
N GLN A 380 3.13 24.35 -4.93
CA GLN A 380 2.78 25.76 -4.83
C GLN A 380 3.21 26.55 -6.09
N GLU A 381 4.44 26.34 -6.57
CA GLU A 381 4.97 27.05 -7.73
C GLU A 381 4.18 26.72 -9.00
N TYR A 382 3.97 25.42 -9.28
CA TYR A 382 3.22 24.96 -10.46
C TYR A 382 1.76 25.38 -10.40
N SER A 383 1.09 25.24 -9.26
CA SER A 383 -0.32 25.66 -9.08
C SER A 383 -0.48 27.16 -9.27
N ASN A 384 0.41 27.98 -8.68
CA ASN A 384 0.35 29.44 -8.82
C ASN A 384 0.54 29.90 -10.26
N ILE A 385 1.49 29.30 -10.99
CA ILE A 385 1.74 29.67 -12.38
C ILE A 385 0.59 29.21 -13.27
N ARG A 386 0.04 28.00 -13.07
CA ARG A 386 -1.14 27.53 -13.79
C ARG A 386 -2.32 28.46 -13.58
N ASN A 387 -2.66 28.78 -12.33
CA ASN A 387 -3.78 29.66 -11.99
C ASN A 387 -3.59 31.07 -12.55
N ARG A 388 -2.34 31.57 -12.62
CA ARG A 388 -2.04 32.87 -13.23
C ARG A 388 -2.25 32.90 -14.75
N ILE A 389 -1.96 31.80 -15.46
CA ILE A 389 -2.01 31.74 -16.92
C ILE A 389 -3.38 31.28 -17.41
N LEU A 390 -3.92 30.22 -16.81
CA LEU A 390 -5.17 29.58 -17.25
C LEU A 390 -6.38 29.92 -16.37
N GLY A 391 -6.17 30.36 -15.13
CA GLY A 391 -7.26 30.55 -14.18
C GLY A 391 -7.86 29.22 -13.72
N GLU A 392 -9.19 29.17 -13.62
CA GLU A 392 -9.93 27.92 -13.41
C GLU A 392 -9.87 27.07 -14.69
N VAL A 393 -9.39 25.83 -14.56
CA VAL A 393 -9.16 24.94 -15.70
C VAL A 393 -10.23 23.85 -15.69
N PRO A 394 -11.16 23.82 -16.66
CA PRO A 394 -12.05 22.67 -16.80
C PRO A 394 -11.24 21.45 -17.20
N VAL A 395 -11.72 20.26 -16.82
CA VAL A 395 -11.00 19.01 -17.09
C VAL A 395 -10.72 18.86 -18.58
N TYR A 396 -11.69 19.14 -19.44
CA TYR A 396 -11.52 19.12 -20.88
C TYR A 396 -11.43 20.54 -21.47
N THR A 397 -10.41 20.80 -22.30
CA THR A 397 -10.31 22.05 -23.09
C THR A 397 -9.76 21.78 -24.48
N GLU A 398 -10.22 22.52 -25.48
CA GLU A 398 -9.69 22.45 -26.85
C GLU A 398 -8.92 23.71 -27.22
N VAL A 399 -7.76 23.51 -27.84
CA VAL A 399 -6.99 24.58 -28.49
C VAL A 399 -6.62 24.10 -29.88
N GLY A 400 -7.30 24.64 -30.91
CA GLY A 400 -7.12 24.19 -32.30
C GLY A 400 -7.50 22.71 -32.49
N ASN A 401 -6.55 21.91 -32.95
CA ASN A 401 -6.67 20.45 -33.15
C ASN A 401 -6.21 19.64 -31.92
N THR A 402 -6.04 20.27 -30.76
CA THR A 402 -5.48 19.63 -29.55
C THR A 402 -6.46 19.68 -28.39
N ALA A 403 -6.76 18.51 -27.84
CA ALA A 403 -7.50 18.37 -26.59
C ALA A 403 -6.54 18.31 -25.41
N TYR A 404 -6.83 19.07 -24.34
CA TYR A 404 -6.16 19.02 -23.06
C TYR A 404 -7.11 18.41 -22.03
N ILE A 405 -6.64 17.37 -21.33
CA ILE A 405 -7.34 16.73 -20.22
C ILE A 405 -6.54 16.97 -18.94
N THR A 406 -7.03 17.82 -18.04
CA THR A 406 -6.31 18.29 -16.85
C THR A 406 -7.06 17.91 -15.57
N PHE A 407 -6.39 17.20 -14.66
CA PHE A 407 -6.90 16.91 -13.31
C PHE A 407 -5.74 16.71 -12.33
N ASP A 408 -5.96 17.09 -11.07
CA ASP A 408 -4.91 17.18 -10.03
C ASP A 408 -4.85 15.95 -9.10
N SER A 409 -5.77 15.02 -9.28
CA SER A 409 -5.83 13.78 -8.52
C SER A 409 -6.57 12.69 -9.31
N PHE A 410 -6.33 11.44 -8.91
CA PHE A 410 -7.06 10.27 -9.40
C PHE A 410 -8.18 9.92 -8.43
N ASP A 411 -9.40 10.19 -8.89
CA ASP A 411 -10.56 10.29 -8.04
C ASP A 411 -11.59 9.24 -8.46
N VAL A 412 -12.10 8.49 -7.49
CA VAL A 412 -13.17 7.49 -7.69
C VAL A 412 -14.18 7.64 -6.57
N THR A 413 -15.42 7.93 -6.93
CA THR A 413 -16.49 8.20 -5.95
C THR A 413 -17.60 7.14 -5.96
N GLN A 414 -17.58 6.24 -6.95
CA GLN A 414 -18.65 5.26 -7.18
C GLN A 414 -18.09 3.95 -7.73
N GLU A 415 -18.83 2.87 -7.52
CA GLU A 415 -18.60 1.57 -8.16
C GLU A 415 -18.97 1.58 -9.65
N GLY A 416 -18.47 0.59 -10.39
CA GLY A 416 -18.63 0.48 -11.85
C GLY A 416 -20.07 0.62 -12.36
N GLY A 417 -21.04 0.02 -11.68
CA GLY A 417 -22.46 0.08 -12.07
C GLY A 417 -23.03 1.51 -12.14
N ALA A 418 -22.54 2.44 -11.32
CA ALA A 418 -23.04 3.82 -11.28
C ALA A 418 -22.78 4.57 -12.60
N TYR A 419 -21.70 4.24 -13.32
CA TYR A 419 -21.37 4.83 -14.60
C TYR A 419 -22.34 4.36 -15.69
N TYR A 420 -22.78 3.10 -15.67
CA TYR A 420 -23.81 2.63 -16.62
C TYR A 420 -25.20 3.18 -16.31
N ASP A 421 -25.50 3.46 -15.04
CA ASP A 421 -26.76 4.14 -14.69
C ASP A 421 -26.82 5.57 -15.23
N SER A 422 -25.67 6.18 -15.56
CA SER A 422 -25.61 7.46 -16.25
C SER A 422 -26.28 7.44 -17.63
N LEU A 423 -26.28 6.30 -18.31
CA LEU A 423 -26.96 6.13 -19.61
C LEU A 423 -28.48 6.29 -19.48
N LYS A 424 -29.04 6.05 -18.30
CA LYS A 424 -30.48 6.19 -18.01
C LYS A 424 -30.81 7.58 -17.46
N ASN A 425 -29.98 8.09 -16.54
CA ASN A 425 -30.27 9.32 -15.79
C ASN A 425 -29.61 10.58 -16.40
N GLY A 426 -28.72 10.42 -17.38
CA GLY A 426 -28.01 11.50 -18.09
C GLY A 426 -26.89 12.17 -17.30
N THR A 427 -26.53 11.67 -16.11
CA THR A 427 -25.53 12.28 -15.22
C THR A 427 -24.46 11.27 -14.85
N LEU A 428 -23.26 11.47 -15.36
CA LEU A 428 -22.08 10.69 -14.98
C LEU A 428 -21.58 11.11 -13.58
N PRO A 429 -20.95 10.21 -12.82
CA PRO A 429 -20.21 10.58 -11.62
C PRO A 429 -19.24 11.75 -11.87
N ASN A 430 -19.05 12.58 -10.83
CA ASN A 430 -18.16 13.73 -10.87
C ASN A 430 -16.80 13.37 -10.27
N ASP A 431 -16.11 12.47 -10.96
CA ASP A 431 -14.78 11.98 -10.61
C ASP A 431 -13.94 11.73 -11.87
N THR A 432 -12.70 11.28 -11.73
CA THR A 432 -11.75 11.18 -12.86
C THR A 432 -12.26 10.25 -13.95
N ILE A 433 -12.87 9.12 -13.61
CA ILE A 433 -13.43 8.17 -14.59
C ILE A 433 -14.58 8.84 -15.35
N GLY A 434 -15.50 9.49 -14.64
CA GLY A 434 -16.62 10.21 -15.26
C GLY A 434 -16.17 11.32 -16.20
N GLU A 435 -15.09 12.04 -15.85
CA GLU A 435 -14.49 13.07 -16.70
C GLU A 435 -13.78 12.50 -17.93
N ILE A 436 -13.10 11.35 -17.80
CA ILE A 436 -12.51 10.66 -18.94
C ILE A 436 -13.58 10.25 -19.96
N ILE A 437 -14.70 9.69 -19.50
CA ILE A 437 -15.82 9.32 -20.37
C ILE A 437 -16.38 10.55 -21.11
N ARG A 438 -16.51 11.69 -20.40
CA ARG A 438 -16.93 12.98 -21.00
C ARG A 438 -15.92 13.45 -22.06
N ALA A 439 -14.63 13.40 -21.76
CA ALA A 439 -13.56 13.80 -22.67
C ALA A 439 -13.51 12.91 -23.91
N HIS A 440 -13.68 11.59 -23.76
CA HIS A 440 -13.75 10.64 -24.86
C HIS A 440 -14.90 11.00 -25.82
N ALA A 441 -16.11 11.20 -25.30
CA ALA A 441 -17.26 11.59 -26.11
C ALA A 441 -17.03 12.94 -26.83
N ALA A 442 -16.38 13.90 -26.16
CA ALA A 442 -16.03 15.17 -26.77
C ALA A 442 -15.01 15.01 -27.91
N ILE A 443 -13.95 14.23 -27.73
CA ILE A 443 -12.90 14.00 -28.73
C ILE A 443 -13.47 13.35 -29.99
N TYR A 444 -14.39 12.40 -29.85
CA TYR A 444 -14.97 11.65 -30.97
C TYR A 444 -16.31 12.18 -31.48
N ARG A 445 -16.77 13.34 -31.01
CA ARG A 445 -18.01 13.95 -31.52
C ARG A 445 -17.93 14.18 -33.04
N GLU A 446 -19.09 14.17 -33.68
CA GLU A 446 -19.17 14.45 -35.11
C GLU A 446 -18.56 15.82 -35.45
N GLY A 447 -17.65 15.84 -36.43
CA GLY A 447 -16.95 17.06 -36.85
C GLY A 447 -15.83 17.55 -35.92
N SER A 448 -15.42 16.74 -34.94
CA SER A 448 -14.29 17.05 -34.05
C SER A 448 -12.99 17.33 -34.85
N PRO A 449 -12.27 18.44 -34.57
CA PRO A 449 -10.98 18.74 -35.20
C PRO A 449 -9.80 18.06 -34.50
N ILE A 450 -10.04 17.23 -33.49
CA ILE A 450 -9.00 16.76 -32.58
C ILE A 450 -8.12 15.68 -33.22
N GLU A 451 -6.84 15.98 -33.30
CA GLU A 451 -5.76 15.10 -33.75
C GLU A 451 -4.75 14.79 -32.65
N ASN A 452 -4.61 15.70 -31.68
CA ASN A 452 -3.68 15.58 -30.56
C ASN A 452 -4.44 15.51 -29.24
N VAL A 453 -3.96 14.70 -28.32
CA VAL A 453 -4.47 14.61 -26.95
C VAL A 453 -3.33 14.79 -25.96
N VAL A 454 -3.46 15.75 -25.05
CA VAL A 454 -2.52 16.04 -23.97
C VAL A 454 -3.18 15.72 -22.63
N ILE A 455 -2.66 14.73 -21.92
CA ILE A 455 -3.02 14.46 -20.53
C ILE A 455 -2.11 15.30 -19.63
N ASP A 456 -2.69 16.24 -18.89
CA ASP A 456 -1.96 17.14 -18.01
C ASP A 456 -1.97 16.65 -16.57
N LEU A 457 -0.89 15.97 -16.19
CA LEU A 457 -0.64 15.47 -14.83
C LEU A 457 0.36 16.36 -14.07
N SER A 458 0.63 17.58 -14.55
CA SER A 458 1.69 18.43 -14.02
C SER A 458 1.46 18.96 -12.60
N ASN A 459 0.25 18.85 -12.07
CA ASN A 459 -0.09 19.08 -10.65
C ASN A 459 -0.74 17.85 -10.00
N ASN A 460 -0.63 16.66 -10.61
CA ASN A 460 -1.32 15.46 -10.13
C ASN A 460 -0.54 14.73 -9.04
N GLY A 461 -1.03 14.76 -7.80
CA GLY A 461 -0.38 14.13 -6.65
C GLY A 461 -0.66 12.62 -6.49
N GLY A 462 -1.42 12.02 -7.39
CA GLY A 462 -1.87 10.63 -7.32
C GLY A 462 -3.31 10.47 -6.88
N GLY A 463 -3.64 9.30 -6.33
CA GLY A 463 -5.01 8.95 -5.90
C GLY A 463 -5.31 7.46 -6.15
N HIS A 464 -6.54 7.16 -6.54
CA HIS A 464 -7.06 5.81 -6.76
C HIS A 464 -6.40 5.13 -7.96
N VAL A 465 -5.91 3.91 -7.74
CA VAL A 465 -5.29 3.09 -8.80
C VAL A 465 -6.32 2.72 -9.88
N ASP A 466 -7.59 2.56 -9.53
CA ASP A 466 -8.69 2.28 -10.45
C ASP A 466 -8.80 3.37 -11.53
N ALA A 467 -8.84 4.65 -11.15
CA ALA A 467 -8.88 5.76 -12.10
C ALA A 467 -7.59 5.87 -12.93
N ALA A 468 -6.43 5.57 -12.34
CA ALA A 468 -5.15 5.54 -13.06
C ALA A 468 -5.12 4.43 -14.13
N LEU A 469 -5.63 3.24 -13.80
CA LEU A 469 -5.73 2.11 -14.73
C LEU A 469 -6.79 2.36 -15.79
N PHE A 470 -7.89 3.04 -15.47
CA PHE A 470 -8.90 3.43 -16.45
C PHE A 470 -8.32 4.38 -17.49
N LEU A 471 -7.55 5.39 -17.04
CA LEU A 471 -6.80 6.28 -17.94
C LEU A 471 -5.80 5.51 -18.82
N LEU A 472 -5.02 4.59 -18.23
CA LEU A 472 -4.07 3.78 -18.99
C LEU A 472 -4.80 2.93 -20.04
N GLY A 473 -5.95 2.33 -19.71
CA GLY A 473 -6.77 1.54 -20.62
C GLY A 473 -7.33 2.39 -21.77
N TRP A 474 -7.82 3.58 -21.46
CA TRP A 474 -8.30 4.54 -22.47
C TRP A 474 -7.20 5.00 -23.42
N VAL A 475 -5.98 5.21 -22.92
CA VAL A 475 -4.89 5.75 -23.74
C VAL A 475 -4.16 4.66 -24.53
N LEU A 476 -3.94 3.48 -23.94
CA LEU A 476 -3.10 2.41 -24.51
C LEU A 476 -3.89 1.21 -25.05
N GLY A 477 -5.18 1.10 -24.71
CA GLY A 477 -6.00 -0.09 -24.94
C GLY A 477 -5.75 -1.20 -23.94
N ASP A 478 -4.55 -1.80 -24.00
CA ASP A 478 -4.09 -2.76 -23.00
C ASP A 478 -3.18 -2.05 -21.99
N ALA A 479 -3.64 -1.89 -20.75
CA ALA A 479 -2.93 -1.24 -19.66
C ALA A 479 -2.18 -2.28 -18.80
N PRO A 480 -0.86 -2.46 -18.98
CA PRO A 480 -0.09 -3.31 -18.09
C PRO A 480 0.11 -2.61 -16.74
N PHE A 481 -0.13 -3.36 -15.67
CA PHE A 481 0.09 -2.92 -14.30
C PHE A 481 0.96 -3.94 -13.58
N CYS A 482 2.11 -3.50 -13.11
CA CYS A 482 3.10 -4.37 -12.51
C CYS A 482 3.29 -4.01 -11.04
N VAL A 483 3.29 -5.01 -10.17
CA VAL A 483 3.51 -4.87 -8.73
C VAL A 483 4.55 -5.90 -8.30
N LYS A 484 5.47 -5.48 -7.44
CA LYS A 484 6.40 -6.33 -6.70
C LYS A 484 6.06 -6.24 -5.23
N ASP A 485 5.98 -7.37 -4.54
CA ASP A 485 6.08 -7.40 -3.08
C ASP A 485 7.57 -7.48 -2.71
N THR A 486 8.08 -6.47 -2.00
CA THR A 486 9.50 -6.37 -1.65
C THR A 486 9.88 -7.28 -0.48
N PHE A 487 8.91 -7.75 0.30
CA PHE A 487 9.15 -8.65 1.42
C PHE A 487 9.21 -10.10 0.94
N THR A 488 8.23 -10.54 0.16
CA THR A 488 8.15 -11.94 -0.32
C THR A 488 8.85 -12.16 -1.66
N GLY A 489 9.14 -11.09 -2.40
CA GLY A 489 9.64 -11.17 -3.77
C GLY A 489 8.60 -11.57 -4.83
N ALA A 490 7.32 -11.67 -4.45
CA ALA A 490 6.22 -11.92 -5.39
C ALA A 490 6.16 -10.83 -6.46
N LEU A 491 5.76 -11.21 -7.67
CA LEU A 491 5.61 -10.31 -8.80
C LEU A 491 4.28 -10.59 -9.48
N SER A 492 3.54 -9.53 -9.83
CA SER A 492 2.31 -9.62 -10.60
C SER A 492 2.39 -8.62 -11.74
N THR A 493 2.05 -9.05 -12.95
CA THR A 493 1.68 -8.19 -14.06
C THR A 493 0.25 -8.53 -14.44
N ALA A 494 -0.68 -7.61 -14.26
CA ALA A 494 -2.03 -7.72 -14.78
C ALA A 494 -2.20 -6.75 -15.95
N SER A 495 -3.08 -7.08 -16.90
CA SER A 495 -3.40 -6.20 -18.02
C SER A 495 -4.90 -5.91 -18.05
N TYR A 496 -5.25 -4.63 -18.13
CA TYR A 496 -6.61 -4.15 -18.05
C TYR A 496 -7.00 -3.37 -19.31
N ARG A 497 -8.26 -3.47 -19.71
CA ARG A 497 -8.90 -2.62 -20.71
C ARG A 497 -10.00 -1.81 -20.07
N ALA A 498 -10.26 -0.62 -20.57
CA ALA A 498 -11.33 0.25 -20.10
C ALA A 498 -12.51 0.24 -21.07
N ASP A 499 -13.74 0.23 -20.56
CA ASP A 499 -14.97 0.51 -21.34
C ASP A 499 -15.29 2.00 -21.21
N THR A 500 -14.80 2.80 -22.16
CA THR A 500 -14.86 4.26 -22.09
C THR A 500 -16.14 4.80 -22.73
N ASN A 501 -16.76 4.05 -23.65
CA ASN A 501 -18.00 4.44 -24.31
C ASN A 501 -19.26 3.84 -23.63
N LEU A 502 -19.08 2.98 -22.61
CA LEU A 502 -20.11 2.35 -21.78
C LEU A 502 -21.03 1.38 -22.53
N ASP A 503 -20.56 0.75 -23.61
CA ASP A 503 -21.32 -0.25 -24.36
C ASP A 503 -21.02 -1.71 -23.97
N ARG A 504 -20.11 -1.90 -23.00
CA ARG A 504 -19.63 -3.20 -22.49
C ARG A 504 -18.85 -4.02 -23.53
N VAL A 505 -18.37 -3.39 -24.60
CA VAL A 505 -17.55 -4.00 -25.65
C VAL A 505 -16.19 -3.33 -25.66
N PHE A 506 -15.22 -3.98 -25.00
CA PHE A 506 -13.84 -3.51 -24.86
C PHE A 506 -13.05 -3.64 -26.18
N ASP A 507 -13.15 -2.61 -27.03
CA ASP A 507 -12.60 -2.61 -28.39
C ASP A 507 -11.90 -1.29 -28.77
N GLU A 508 -11.52 -1.13 -30.05
CA GLU A 508 -10.82 0.06 -30.53
C GLU A 508 -11.63 1.37 -30.41
N ARG A 509 -12.94 1.29 -30.12
CA ARG A 509 -13.80 2.45 -29.88
C ARG A 509 -13.67 2.96 -28.44
N ASP A 510 -12.95 2.26 -27.57
CA ASP A 510 -12.68 2.69 -26.20
C ASP A 510 -11.32 3.37 -26.05
N VAL A 511 -10.53 3.48 -27.11
CA VAL A 511 -9.11 3.87 -27.00
C VAL A 511 -8.79 5.15 -27.79
N LEU A 512 -7.65 5.78 -27.49
CA LEU A 512 -7.14 6.96 -28.20
C LEU A 512 -6.01 6.67 -29.20
N THR A 513 -5.78 5.41 -29.56
CA THR A 513 -4.60 5.01 -30.35
C THR A 513 -4.57 5.56 -31.78
N ASP A 514 -5.65 6.17 -32.27
CA ASP A 514 -5.69 6.88 -33.55
C ASP A 514 -5.24 8.37 -33.44
N LYS A 515 -4.98 8.87 -32.22
CA LYS A 515 -4.52 10.24 -31.95
C LYS A 515 -3.01 10.30 -31.70
N ARG A 516 -2.43 11.49 -31.79
CA ARG A 516 -1.08 11.77 -31.26
C ARG A 516 -1.17 12.07 -29.78
N LEU A 517 -0.48 11.28 -28.96
CA LEU A 517 -0.66 11.26 -27.51
C LEU A 517 0.52 11.89 -26.78
N PHE A 518 0.21 12.76 -25.83
CA PHE A 518 1.18 13.47 -25.00
C PHE A 518 0.76 13.43 -23.53
N CYS A 519 1.73 13.50 -22.63
CA CYS A 519 1.48 13.65 -21.20
C CYS A 519 2.41 14.71 -20.60
N LEU A 520 1.86 15.69 -19.89
CA LEU A 520 2.64 16.68 -19.15
C LEU A 520 2.95 16.15 -17.75
N ILE A 521 4.23 16.17 -17.38
CA ILE A 521 4.72 15.72 -16.07
C ILE A 521 5.63 16.74 -15.41
N SER A 522 5.59 16.77 -14.08
CA SER A 522 6.41 17.67 -13.27
C SER A 522 6.87 16.99 -11.98
N PRO A 523 7.77 17.61 -11.18
CA PRO A 523 8.11 17.11 -9.85
C PRO A 523 6.94 16.95 -8.87
N VAL A 524 5.74 17.43 -9.23
CA VAL A 524 4.49 17.24 -8.47
C VAL A 524 3.77 15.95 -8.87
N SER A 525 4.01 15.43 -10.09
CA SER A 525 3.44 14.18 -10.58
C SER A 525 3.92 13.00 -9.73
N PHE A 526 3.16 12.59 -8.71
CA PHE A 526 3.59 11.66 -7.66
C PHE A 526 2.59 10.49 -7.49
N SER A 527 3.01 9.35 -6.93
CA SER A 527 2.14 8.19 -6.67
C SER A 527 1.49 7.67 -7.97
N CYS A 528 0.16 7.55 -8.06
CA CYS A 528 -0.52 7.24 -9.32
C CYS A 528 -0.24 8.28 -10.44
N GLY A 529 0.04 9.53 -10.08
CA GLY A 529 0.53 10.58 -10.98
C GLY A 529 1.94 10.32 -11.53
N ASN A 530 2.70 9.42 -10.90
CA ASN A 530 3.97 8.90 -11.37
C ASN A 530 3.84 7.53 -12.08
N LEU A 531 2.95 6.66 -11.60
CA LEU A 531 2.65 5.36 -12.23
C LEU A 531 2.26 5.54 -13.70
N VAL A 532 1.28 6.39 -13.98
CA VAL A 532 0.76 6.59 -15.34
C VAL A 532 1.86 7.01 -16.32
N PRO A 533 2.65 8.07 -16.07
CA PRO A 533 3.72 8.42 -16.97
C PRO A 533 4.84 7.37 -17.04
N ALA A 534 5.10 6.58 -16.00
CA ALA A 534 6.04 5.46 -16.08
C ALA A 534 5.61 4.41 -17.11
N VAL A 535 4.33 4.04 -17.08
CA VAL A 535 3.75 3.08 -18.04
C VAL A 535 3.74 3.68 -19.45
N PHE A 536 3.36 4.95 -19.60
CA PHE A 536 3.41 5.67 -20.88
C PHE A 536 4.81 5.69 -21.48
N LYS A 537 5.83 6.08 -20.71
CA LYS A 537 7.23 6.10 -21.14
C LYS A 537 7.65 4.74 -21.69
N TYR A 538 7.25 3.68 -21.01
CA TYR A 538 7.62 2.34 -21.40
C TYR A 538 6.85 1.84 -22.63
N SER A 539 5.57 2.20 -22.77
CA SER A 539 4.75 1.83 -23.92
C SER A 539 5.28 2.35 -25.27
N GLN A 540 6.02 3.47 -25.24
CA GLN A 540 6.45 4.23 -26.43
C GLN A 540 5.30 4.75 -27.30
N GLN A 541 4.06 4.75 -26.79
CA GLN A 541 2.88 5.26 -27.51
C GLN A 541 2.55 6.72 -27.17
N VAL A 542 3.09 7.23 -26.05
CA VAL A 542 2.81 8.57 -25.53
C VAL A 542 4.11 9.33 -25.34
N THR A 543 4.17 10.57 -25.83
CA THR A 543 5.33 11.45 -25.63
C THR A 543 5.21 12.22 -24.33
N LEU A 544 6.15 12.03 -23.41
CA LEU A 544 6.21 12.77 -22.15
C LEU A 544 6.87 14.14 -22.34
N LEU A 545 6.19 15.18 -21.88
CA LEU A 545 6.64 16.57 -21.92
C LEU A 545 6.79 17.09 -20.49
N GLY A 546 7.86 17.82 -20.17
CA GLY A 546 7.94 18.55 -18.91
C GLY A 546 9.24 18.37 -18.15
N ARG A 547 9.14 17.91 -16.90
CA ARG A 547 10.26 17.65 -15.99
C ARG A 547 10.04 16.31 -15.29
N THR A 548 11.11 15.72 -14.77
CA THR A 548 11.07 14.43 -14.07
C THR A 548 9.94 14.42 -13.05
N SER A 549 9.14 13.36 -13.05
CA SER A 549 8.03 13.18 -12.10
C SER A 549 8.54 13.09 -10.65
N GLY A 550 7.65 13.31 -9.69
CA GLY A 550 7.96 13.32 -8.26
C GLY A 550 8.29 11.95 -7.67
N GLY A 551 7.97 10.87 -8.39
CA GLY A 551 8.25 9.51 -7.92
C GLY A 551 7.11 8.90 -7.11
N GLY A 552 7.47 8.04 -6.15
CA GLY A 552 6.54 7.27 -5.35
C GLY A 552 6.10 6.00 -6.08
N SER A 553 6.46 4.87 -5.50
CA SER A 553 6.23 3.54 -6.07
C SER A 553 5.38 2.64 -5.18
N CYS A 554 5.38 2.84 -3.86
CA CYS A 554 4.65 1.97 -2.95
C CYS A 554 3.17 2.33 -2.85
N THR A 555 2.31 1.34 -2.54
CA THR A 555 1.00 1.64 -1.97
C THR A 555 1.16 2.09 -0.52
N ILE A 556 0.25 2.91 -0.03
CA ILE A 556 0.23 3.34 1.37
C ILE A 556 -0.32 2.19 2.22
N LEU A 557 0.39 1.82 3.29
CA LEU A 557 -0.12 0.93 4.31
C LEU A 557 -0.37 1.72 5.60
N PRO A 558 -1.63 1.86 6.05
CA PRO A 558 -1.93 2.43 7.35
C PRO A 558 -1.46 1.49 8.45
N MET A 559 -0.86 2.02 9.50
CA MET A 559 -0.30 1.24 10.61
C MET A 559 -0.73 1.80 11.98
N SER A 560 -0.72 0.93 12.97
CA SER A 560 -0.73 1.31 14.38
C SER A 560 0.47 0.75 15.10
N THR A 561 0.81 1.35 16.23
CA THR A 561 1.74 0.74 17.20
C THR A 561 0.97 0.04 18.30
N ALA A 562 1.62 -0.87 19.03
CA ALA A 562 1.02 -1.53 20.19
C ALA A 562 0.47 -0.55 21.25
N TRP A 563 1.05 0.64 21.36
CA TRP A 563 0.59 1.68 22.30
C TRP A 563 -0.45 2.63 21.69
N GLY A 564 -0.91 2.39 20.46
CA GLY A 564 -2.07 3.04 19.86
C GLY A 564 -1.77 4.28 19.02
N THR A 565 -0.52 4.49 18.61
CA THR A 565 -0.16 5.59 17.70
C THR A 565 -0.52 5.24 16.28
N MET A 566 -0.99 6.21 15.51
CA MET A 566 -1.45 6.03 14.14
C MET A 566 -0.45 6.63 13.17
N PHE A 567 -0.05 5.84 12.18
CA PHE A 567 0.85 6.31 11.12
C PHE A 567 0.57 5.53 9.84
N GLN A 568 1.34 5.83 8.80
CA GLN A 568 1.32 5.09 7.56
C GLN A 568 2.72 5.02 6.99
N ILE A 569 2.96 4.02 6.14
CA ILE A 569 4.24 3.80 5.48
C ILE A 569 4.08 3.51 4.00
N SER A 570 5.17 3.73 3.26
CA SER A 570 5.42 3.07 1.98
C SER A 570 5.43 1.56 2.17
N SER A 571 4.36 0.88 1.79
CA SER A 571 4.19 -0.56 1.99
C SER A 571 5.15 -1.40 1.14
N GLN A 572 5.24 -2.69 1.44
CA GLN A 572 5.97 -3.69 0.66
C GLN A 572 5.44 -3.87 -0.76
N ARG A 573 4.22 -3.41 -1.08
CA ARG A 573 3.65 -3.52 -2.43
C ARG A 573 4.11 -2.32 -3.26
N ARG A 574 5.12 -2.56 -4.10
CA ARG A 574 5.78 -1.58 -4.95
C ARG A 574 5.30 -1.68 -6.39
N MET A 575 4.64 -0.65 -6.88
CA MET A 575 4.32 -0.46 -8.28
C MET A 575 5.60 -0.39 -9.12
N SER A 576 5.53 -0.92 -10.33
CA SER A 576 6.69 -1.09 -11.22
C SER A 576 6.23 -1.08 -12.68
N PHE A 577 7.17 -1.18 -13.61
CA PHE A 577 6.89 -1.61 -14.98
C PHE A 577 7.78 -2.78 -15.39
N PHE A 578 7.30 -3.61 -16.31
CA PHE A 578 8.04 -4.78 -16.81
C PHE A 578 8.69 -4.49 -18.16
N LYS A 579 10.01 -4.61 -18.24
CA LYS A 579 10.78 -4.43 -19.48
C LYS A 579 11.83 -5.51 -19.63
N ASN A 580 11.96 -6.08 -20.82
CA ASN A 580 13.05 -7.02 -21.16
C ASN A 580 13.24 -8.17 -20.15
N GLY A 581 12.17 -8.70 -19.55
CA GLY A 581 12.26 -9.78 -18.57
C GLY A 581 12.42 -9.33 -17.11
N SER A 582 12.47 -8.02 -16.83
CA SER A 582 12.76 -7.48 -15.51
C SER A 582 11.73 -6.44 -15.06
N PHE A 583 11.49 -6.39 -13.75
CA PHE A 583 10.70 -5.34 -13.11
C PHE A 583 11.59 -4.16 -12.77
N TYR A 584 11.12 -2.97 -13.08
CA TYR A 584 11.79 -1.72 -12.79
C TYR A 584 10.93 -0.91 -11.84
N ASP A 585 11.56 -0.50 -10.75
CA ASP A 585 10.99 0.43 -9.80
C ASP A 585 10.83 1.82 -10.44
N ILE A 586 9.80 2.54 -10.00
CA ILE A 586 9.43 3.88 -10.46
C ILE A 586 9.58 4.95 -9.38
N ASP A 587 10.13 4.60 -8.22
CA ASP A 587 10.16 5.45 -7.03
C ASP A 587 10.89 6.78 -7.25
N GLN A 588 11.95 6.76 -8.08
CA GLN A 588 12.77 7.93 -8.39
C GLN A 588 12.15 8.87 -9.43
N GLY A 589 10.94 8.56 -9.89
CA GLY A 589 10.29 9.29 -10.96
C GLY A 589 10.81 8.92 -12.34
N VAL A 590 10.21 9.56 -13.35
CA VAL A 590 10.35 9.23 -14.76
C VAL A 590 10.72 10.50 -15.50
N ASP A 591 11.77 10.43 -16.30
CA ASP A 591 12.20 11.55 -17.12
C ASP A 591 11.27 11.76 -18.34
N PRO A 592 10.98 13.02 -18.69
CA PRO A 592 10.23 13.33 -19.90
C PRO A 592 11.02 12.92 -21.15
N ASP A 593 10.33 12.74 -22.27
CA ASP A 593 10.98 12.63 -23.59
C ASP A 593 11.48 13.99 -24.06
N ILE A 594 10.74 15.05 -23.74
CA ILE A 594 11.07 16.43 -24.07
C ILE A 594 11.01 17.29 -22.81
N TYR A 595 12.15 17.87 -22.44
CA TYR A 595 12.22 18.75 -21.29
C TYR A 595 11.64 20.14 -21.56
N LEU A 596 10.71 20.57 -20.71
CA LEU A 596 10.23 21.96 -20.64
C LEU A 596 10.97 22.67 -19.49
N THR A 597 11.83 23.63 -19.84
CA THR A 597 12.73 24.28 -18.88
C THR A 597 12.07 25.41 -18.08
N LYS A 598 10.94 25.96 -18.56
CA LYS A 598 10.17 27.01 -17.88
C LYS A 598 8.76 26.50 -17.55
N ILE A 599 8.29 26.76 -16.34
CA ILE A 599 6.97 26.30 -15.88
C ILE A 599 5.85 26.96 -16.69
N GLU A 600 6.02 28.19 -17.17
CA GLU A 600 5.03 28.85 -18.03
C GLU A 600 4.75 28.08 -19.31
N ASN A 601 5.73 27.34 -19.84
CA ASN A 601 5.58 26.57 -21.08
C ASN A 601 4.65 25.35 -20.91
N PHE A 602 4.37 24.92 -19.68
CA PHE A 602 3.37 23.88 -19.42
C PHE A 602 1.96 24.38 -19.70
N TYR A 603 1.72 25.67 -19.48
CA TYR A 603 0.37 26.23 -19.39
C TYR A 603 0.04 27.24 -20.49
N ASP A 604 1.02 27.70 -21.26
CA ASP A 604 0.77 28.43 -22.51
C ASP A 604 0.27 27.46 -23.59
N ARG A 605 -1.03 27.12 -23.53
CA ARG A 605 -1.64 26.09 -24.37
C ARG A 605 -1.61 26.43 -25.86
N GLU A 606 -1.59 27.71 -26.24
CA GLU A 606 -1.44 28.11 -27.65
C GLU A 606 -0.05 27.75 -28.16
N LYS A 607 1.00 28.16 -27.44
CA LYS A 607 2.39 27.83 -27.82
C LYS A 607 2.69 26.34 -27.72
N LEU A 608 2.15 25.67 -26.71
CA LEU A 608 2.33 24.23 -26.55
C LEU A 608 1.66 23.45 -27.69
N THR A 609 0.47 23.88 -28.12
CA THR A 609 -0.21 23.33 -29.30
C THR A 609 0.59 23.56 -30.58
N GLU A 610 1.10 24.78 -30.78
CA GLU A 610 1.97 25.08 -31.93
C GLU A 610 3.24 24.20 -31.91
N TYR A 611 3.86 24.03 -30.74
CA TYR A 611 5.03 23.18 -30.58
C TYR A 611 4.73 21.72 -30.93
N ILE A 612 3.64 21.16 -30.38
CA ILE A 612 3.19 19.79 -30.64
C ILE A 612 2.95 19.56 -32.14
N ASN A 613 2.26 20.50 -32.80
CA ASN A 613 1.99 20.42 -34.22
C ASN A 613 3.24 20.47 -35.11
N ASN A 614 4.37 20.99 -34.60
CA ASN A 614 5.63 21.06 -35.32
C ASN A 614 6.56 19.84 -35.07
N LEU A 615 6.15 18.88 -34.22
CA LEU A 615 6.91 17.63 -34.01
C LEU A 615 6.72 16.63 -35.15
N PHE A 616 5.70 16.82 -35.99
CA PHE A 616 5.27 15.95 -37.08
C PHE A 616 4.93 16.80 -38.31
#